data_AF-A0A3D1ZD14-F1
#
_entry.id   AF-A0A3D1ZD14-F1
#
_cell.length_a   1.000
_cell.length_b   1.000
_cell.length_c   1.000
_cell.angle_alpha   90.00
_cell.angle_beta   90.00
_cell.angle_gamma   90.00
#
_symmetry.space_group_name_H-M   'P 1'
#
loop_
_entity.id
_entity.type
_entity.pdbx_description
1 polymer ?
#
loop_
_entity_poly.entity_id
_entity_poly.type
_entity_poly.pdbx_seq_one_letter_code
_entity_poly.pdbx_strand_id
1 'polypeptide(L)'
;MKIIKIILVIALFLIALALGAQNQETVTFNYLIAQNELPLSLLLGIVFVVAFAIAWLIFGSLYLKSKLTVLRLRKQLNKAQASSAKPSEQLPEIKG
;
A
#
# COMPACT_ATOMS: atom_id res chain seq x y z
N MET A 1 -11.09 -17.01 -9.41
CA MET A 1 -10.15 -16.81 -8.28
C MET A 1 -10.18 -15.39 -7.67
N LYS A 2 -10.03 -14.30 -8.45
CA LYS A 2 -9.96 -12.92 -7.91
C LYS A 2 -11.28 -12.41 -7.30
N ILE A 3 -12.42 -12.66 -7.96
CA ILE A 3 -13.75 -12.28 -7.46
C ILE A 3 -14.08 -12.99 -6.15
N ILE A 4 -13.79 -14.30 -6.04
CA ILE A 4 -14.04 -15.08 -4.81
C ILE A 4 -13.28 -14.48 -3.61
N LYS A 5 -12.02 -14.05 -3.80
CA LYS A 5 -11.25 -13.38 -2.75
C LYS A 5 -11.89 -12.06 -2.31
N ILE A 6 -12.41 -11.27 -3.26
CA ILE A 6 -13.08 -10.00 -2.95
C ILE A 6 -14.37 -10.27 -2.15
N ILE A 7 -15.19 -11.22 -2.60
CA ILE A 7 -16.43 -11.62 -1.89
C ILE A 7 -16.11 -12.10 -0.48
N LEU A 8 -15.07 -12.92 -0.31
CA LEU A 8 -14.65 -13.41 1.01
C LEU A 8 -14.26 -12.26 1.95
N VAL A 9 -13.48 -11.28 1.44
CA VAL A 9 -13.10 -10.10 2.22
C VAL A 9 -14.33 -9.26 2.60
N ILE A 10 -15.27 -9.05 1.68
CA ILE A 10 -16.52 -8.33 1.97
C ILE A 10 -17.34 -9.09 3.02
N ALA A 11 -17.48 -10.40 2.89
CA ALA A 11 -18.22 -11.22 3.84
C ALA A 11 -17.61 -11.12 5.26
N LEU A 12 -16.29 -11.25 5.38
CA LEU A 12 -15.59 -11.08 6.66
C LEU A 12 -15.78 -9.68 7.24
N PHE A 13 -15.74 -8.65 6.39
CA PHE A 13 -15.96 -7.26 6.82
C PHE A 13 -17.39 -7.04 7.34
N LEU A 14 -18.40 -7.59 6.65
CA LEU A 14 -19.80 -7.51 7.08
C LEU A 14 -20.02 -8.24 8.41
N ILE A 15 -19.38 -9.41 8.61
CA ILE A 15 -19.43 -10.13 9.88
C ILE A 15 -18.83 -9.29 11.00
N ALA A 16 -17.65 -8.71 10.79
CA ALA A 16 -17.01 -7.83 11.78
C ALA A 16 -17.89 -6.62 12.13
N LEU A 17 -18.51 -5.99 11.13
CA LEU A 17 -19.43 -4.86 11.34
C LEU A 17 -20.67 -5.28 12.14
N ALA A 18 -21.27 -6.43 11.81
CA ALA A 18 -22.43 -6.95 12.52
C ALA A 18 -22.09 -7.28 13.99
N LEU A 19 -20.92 -7.89 14.24
CA LEU A 19 -20.45 -8.17 15.60
C LEU A 19 -20.20 -6.88 16.38
N GLY A 20 -19.58 -5.87 15.77
CA GLY A 20 -19.37 -4.57 16.38
C GLY A 20 -20.68 -3.82 16.68
N ALA A 21 -21.67 -3.92 15.80
CA ALA A 21 -22.98 -3.28 15.96
C ALA A 21 -23.86 -3.94 17.04
N GLN A 22 -23.73 -5.26 17.23
CA GLN A 22 -24.43 -5.97 18.31
C GLN A 22 -23.73 -5.86 19.67
N ASN A 23 -22.48 -5.41 19.71
CA ASN A 23 -21.76 -5.18 20.95
C ASN A 23 -22.28 -3.89 21.61
N GLN A 24 -23.09 -4.06 22.67
CA GLN A 24 -23.67 -2.96 23.47
C GLN A 24 -22.73 -2.51 24.60
N GLU A 25 -21.50 -2.99 24.63
CA GLU A 25 -20.53 -2.70 25.68
C GLU A 25 -20.01 -1.27 25.52
N THR A 26 -20.06 -0.49 26.60
CA THR A 26 -19.58 0.89 26.64
C THR A 26 -18.40 1.01 27.59
N VAL A 27 -17.49 1.93 27.27
CA VAL A 27 -16.35 2.29 28.11
C VAL A 27 -16.46 3.75 28.50
N THR A 28 -16.31 4.02 29.79
CA THR A 28 -16.29 5.38 30.33
C THR A 28 -14.91 6.01 30.11
N PHE A 29 -14.88 7.11 29.39
CA PHE A 29 -13.72 7.96 29.20
C PHE A 29 -13.77 9.14 30.16
N ASN A 30 -12.84 9.15 31.11
CA ASN A 30 -12.66 10.24 32.06
C ASN A 30 -11.66 11.25 31.47
N TYR A 31 -12.19 12.35 30.94
CA TYR A 31 -11.40 13.52 30.59
C TYR A 31 -11.13 14.37 31.85
N LEU A 32 -10.16 15.27 31.75
CA LEU A 32 -9.71 16.10 32.88
C LEU A 32 -10.83 16.96 33.51
N ILE A 33 -11.92 17.24 32.77
CA ILE A 33 -13.02 18.13 33.20
C ILE A 33 -14.40 17.47 32.95
N ALA A 34 -14.47 16.30 32.33
CA ALA A 34 -15.74 15.66 31.97
C ALA A 34 -15.58 14.14 31.80
N GLN A 35 -16.69 13.41 31.83
CA GLN A 35 -16.72 11.98 31.54
C GLN A 35 -17.69 11.70 30.39
N ASN A 36 -17.34 10.80 29.49
CA ASN A 36 -18.19 10.40 28.37
C ASN A 36 -18.23 8.88 28.23
N GLU A 37 -19.38 8.32 27.90
CA GLU A 37 -19.50 6.90 27.59
C GLU A 37 -19.45 6.70 26.09
N LEU A 38 -18.52 5.86 25.63
CA LEU A 38 -18.38 5.52 24.22
C LEU A 38 -18.56 4.01 24.03
N PRO A 39 -19.28 3.57 22.99
CA PRO A 39 -19.31 2.15 22.61
C PRO A 39 -17.89 1.64 22.36
N LEU A 40 -17.55 0.49 22.94
CA LEU A 40 -16.24 -0.13 22.76
C LEU A 40 -15.95 -0.39 21.27
N SER A 41 -16.98 -0.76 20.52
CA SER A 41 -16.91 -0.98 19.06
C SER A 41 -16.47 0.26 18.28
N LEU A 42 -16.90 1.46 18.70
CA LEU A 42 -16.51 2.71 18.06
C LEU A 42 -15.02 3.00 18.29
N LEU A 43 -14.56 2.84 19.54
CA LEU A 43 -13.15 3.03 19.89
C LEU A 43 -12.26 2.09 19.08
N LEU A 44 -12.62 0.81 19.05
CA LEU A 44 -11.88 -0.21 18.30
C LEU A 44 -11.87 0.11 16.80
N GLY A 45 -13.00 0.58 16.25
CA GLY A 45 -13.11 1.03 14.87
C GLY A 45 -12.17 2.19 14.53
N ILE A 46 -12.11 3.21 15.40
CA ILE A 46 -11.20 4.36 15.23
C ILE A 46 -9.75 3.89 15.24
N VAL A 47 -9.35 3.10 16.25
CA VAL A 47 -7.98 2.57 16.36
C VAL A 47 -7.62 1.73 15.14
N PHE A 48 -8.53 0.88 14.67
CA PHE A 48 -8.32 0.05 13.48
C PHE A 48 -8.10 0.90 12.22
N VAL A 49 -8.94 1.91 11.97
CA VAL A 49 -8.80 2.79 10.80
C VAL A 49 -7.49 3.58 10.85
N VAL A 50 -7.12 4.10 12.02
CA VAL A 50 -5.86 4.84 12.19
C VAL A 50 -4.65 3.93 11.96
N ALA A 51 -4.62 2.75 12.58
CA ALA A 51 -3.55 1.79 12.39
C ALA A 51 -3.45 1.31 10.93
N PHE A 52 -4.59 1.05 10.28
CA PHE A 52 -4.65 0.68 8.88
C PHE A 52 -4.13 1.80 7.97
N ALA A 53 -4.52 3.06 8.22
CA ALA A 53 -4.06 4.20 7.44
C ALA A 53 -2.54 4.37 7.56
N ILE A 54 -1.97 4.23 8.77
CA ILE A 54 -0.52 4.29 9.00
C ILE A 54 0.19 3.15 8.25
N ALA A 55 -0.28 1.91 8.40
CA ALA A 55 0.28 0.77 7.69
C ALA A 55 0.21 0.96 6.17
N TRP A 56 -0.93 1.41 5.66
CA TRP A 56 -1.14 1.70 4.24
C TRP A 56 -0.17 2.76 3.72
N LEU A 57 0.05 3.85 4.47
CA LEU A 57 1.02 4.88 4.10
C LEU A 57 2.44 4.32 4.04
N ILE A 58 2.85 3.53 5.03
CA ILE A 58 4.18 2.91 5.07
C ILE A 58 4.34 1.96 3.87
N PHE A 59 3.49 0.94 3.75
CA PHE A 59 3.61 -0.06 2.68
C PHE A 59 3.39 0.54 1.30
N GLY A 60 2.45 1.48 1.15
CA GLY A 60 2.19 2.19 -0.09
C GLY A 60 3.41 2.99 -0.54
N SER A 61 4.08 3.69 0.38
CA SER A 61 5.30 4.43 0.08
C SER A 61 6.45 3.51 -0.35
N LEU A 62 6.65 2.38 0.34
CA LEU A 62 7.69 1.40 0.00
C LEU A 62 7.41 0.75 -1.36
N TYR A 63 6.15 0.39 -1.63
CA TYR A 63 5.73 -0.17 -2.91
C TYR A 63 5.97 0.82 -4.06
N LEU A 64 5.57 2.08 -3.87
CA LEU A 64 5.77 3.13 -4.88
C LEU A 64 7.26 3.37 -5.15
N LYS A 65 8.08 3.45 -4.09
CA LYS A 65 9.54 3.56 -4.22
C LYS A 65 10.11 2.39 -5.02
N SER A 66 9.77 1.15 -4.66
CA SER A 66 10.21 -0.04 -5.38
C SER A 66 9.81 -0.01 -6.86
N LYS A 67 8.57 0.38 -7.17
CA LYS A 67 8.08 0.48 -8.55
C LYS A 67 8.84 1.54 -9.36
N LEU A 68 9.12 2.70 -8.76
CA LEU A 68 9.91 3.76 -9.39
C LEU A 68 11.37 3.33 -9.62
N THR A 69 11.99 2.65 -8.66
CA THR A 69 13.34 2.11 -8.81
C THR A 69 13.41 1.12 -9.97
N VAL A 70 12.48 0.16 -10.04
CA VAL A 70 12.42 -0.80 -11.16
C VAL A 70 12.27 -0.08 -12.50
N LEU A 71 11.42 0.94 -12.59
CA LEU A 71 11.26 1.73 -13.81
C LEU A 71 12.56 2.43 -14.21
N ARG A 72 13.26 3.05 -13.25
CA ARG A 72 14.53 3.75 -13.50
C ARG A 72 15.63 2.79 -13.96
N LEU A 73 15.78 1.65 -13.28
CA LEU A 73 16.78 0.63 -13.62
C LEU A 73 16.54 0.06 -15.02
N ARG A 74 15.27 -0.22 -15.40
CA ARG A 74 14.93 -0.67 -16.76
C ARG A 74 15.31 0.35 -17.83
N LYS A 75 15.08 1.64 -17.58
CA LYS A 75 15.49 2.72 -18.51
C LYS A 75 17.01 2.79 -18.68
N GLN A 76 17.76 2.66 -17.58
CA GLN A 76 19.23 2.66 -17.62
C GLN A 76 19.78 1.45 -18.38
N LEU A 77 19.23 0.26 -18.12
CA LEU A 77 19.60 -0.97 -18.80
C LEU A 77 19.37 -0.89 -20.31
N ASN A 78 18.23 -0.37 -20.75
CA ASN A 78 17.94 -0.19 -22.17
C ASN A 78 18.91 0.80 -22.84
N LYS A 79 19.28 1.90 -22.15
CA LYS A 79 20.24 2.87 -22.67
C LYS A 79 21.66 2.28 -22.79
N ALA A 80 22.08 1.50 -21.80
CA ALA A 80 23.37 0.81 -21.83
C ALA A 80 23.44 -0.20 -22.98
N GLN A 81 22.40 -1.02 -23.17
CA GLN A 81 22.31 -1.97 -24.28
C GLN A 81 22.30 -1.30 -25.66
N ALA A 82 21.58 -0.17 -25.80
CA ALA A 82 21.58 0.60 -27.04
C ALA A 82 22.96 1.23 -27.36
N SER A 83 23.76 1.55 -26.33
CA SER A 83 25.11 2.09 -26.51
C SER A 83 26.14 1.01 -26.84
N SER A 84 25.97 -0.22 -26.34
CA SER A 84 26.84 -1.36 -26.68
C SER A 84 26.53 -1.97 -28.06
N ALA A 85 25.37 -1.66 -28.63
CA ALA A 85 24.93 -2.15 -29.94
C ALA A 85 25.30 -1.22 -31.11
N LYS A 86 26.03 -0.11 -30.90
CA LYS A 86 26.58 0.69 -32.00
C LYS A 86 27.82 -0.02 -32.57
N PRO A 87 27.78 -0.52 -33.83
CA PRO A 87 28.93 -1.16 -34.44
C PRO A 87 30.10 -0.19 -34.57
N SER A 88 31.28 -0.73 -34.27
CA SER A 88 32.58 -0.22 -34.70
C SER A 88 32.60 -0.09 -36.23
N GLU A 89 32.18 1.07 -36.75
CA GLU A 89 32.30 1.36 -38.18
C GLU A 89 32.80 2.79 -38.36
N GLN A 90 34.13 2.89 -38.41
CA GLN A 90 34.92 3.87 -39.15
C GLN A 90 36.40 3.50 -38.95
N LEU A 91 36.85 2.45 -39.66
CA LEU A 91 38.26 2.34 -40.01
C LEU A 91 38.42 3.10 -41.34
N PRO A 92 39.33 4.08 -41.45
CA PRO A 92 39.50 4.83 -42.69
C PRO A 92 39.94 3.89 -43.81
N GLU A 93 39.23 3.93 -44.95
CA GLU A 93 39.64 3.27 -46.18
C GLU A 93 41.04 3.77 -46.57
N ILE A 94 42.02 2.86 -46.55
CA ILE A 94 43.33 3.11 -47.16
C ILE A 94 43.12 2.98 -48.67
N LYS A 95 43.03 4.12 -49.36
CA LYS A 95 43.13 4.19 -50.81
C LYS A 95 44.54 3.83 -51.25
N GLY A 96 44.66 2.74 -52.00
CA GLY A 96 45.83 2.42 -52.82
C GLY A 96 45.86 3.22 -54.11
#